data_AF-A0A4Q5WED5-F1
#
_entry.id   AF-A0A4Q5WED5-F1
#
_cell.length_a   1.000
_cell.length_b   1.000
_cell.length_c   1.000
_cell.angle_alpha   90.00
_cell.angle_beta   90.00
_cell.angle_gamma   90.00
#
_symmetry.space_group_name_H-M   'P 1'
#
loop_
_entity.id
_entity.type
_entity.pdbx_description
1 polymer ?
#
loop_
_entity_poly.entity_id
_entity_poly.type
_entity_poly.pdbx_seq_one_letter_code
_entity_poly.pdbx_strand_id
1 'polypeptide(L)'
;LYVLEGSTLGGRFIVKMIAAALPGLPEGALRFFRGYGAETGPMWLTFQAALGTWAERRQPAPIVDAANLTFETFDAWIQQNQ
;
A
#
# COMPACT_ATOMS: atom_id res chain seq x y z
N LEU A 1 8.99 -1.91 -2.21
CA LEU A 1 7.99 -2.73 -1.49
C LEU A 1 7.32 -1.97 -0.35
N TYR A 2 8.06 -1.30 0.55
CA TYR A 2 7.48 -0.58 1.70
C TYR A 2 6.23 0.24 1.38
N VAL A 3 6.29 1.08 0.34
CA VAL A 3 5.15 1.94 -0.07
C VAL A 3 3.94 1.11 -0.51
N LEU A 4 4.15 0.06 -1.31
CA LEU A 4 3.07 -0.78 -1.83
C LEU A 4 2.41 -1.59 -0.71
N GLU A 5 3.20 -2.25 0.14
CA GLU A 5 2.67 -3.01 1.29
C GLU A 5 1.90 -2.08 2.25
N GLY A 6 2.45 -0.89 2.52
CA GLY A 6 1.78 0.11 3.36
C GLY A 6 0.47 0.62 2.76
N SER A 7 0.38 0.77 1.43
CA SER A 7 -0.83 1.25 0.75
C SER A 7 -2.04 0.33 0.92
N THR A 8 -1.82 -0.96 1.20
CA THR A 8 -2.90 -1.93 1.44
C THR A 8 -3.76 -1.55 2.66
N LEU A 9 -3.17 -0.89 3.67
CA LEU A 9 -3.88 -0.37 4.83
C LEU A 9 -4.87 0.72 4.44
N GLY A 10 -4.44 1.66 3.59
CA GLY A 10 -5.27 2.75 3.06
C GLY A 10 -6.40 2.23 2.17
N GLY A 11 -6.14 1.18 1.38
CA GLY A 11 -7.14 0.53 0.53
C GLY A 11 -8.40 0.13 1.29
N ARG A 12 -8.27 -0.34 2.54
CA ARG A 12 -9.43 -0.70 3.39
C ARG A 12 -10.36 0.48 3.70
N PHE A 13 -9.83 1.70 3.78
CA PHE A 13 -10.63 2.91 3.92
C PHE A 13 -11.28 3.31 2.60
N ILE A 14 -10.54 3.23 1.49
CA ILE A 14 -11.05 3.50 0.14
C ILE A 14 -12.24 2.56 -0.17
N VAL A 15 -12.15 1.28 0.18
CA VAL A 15 -13.27 0.32 0.01
C VAL A 15 -14.53 0.82 0.72
N LYS A 16 -14.41 1.30 1.96
CA LYS A 16 -15.55 1.81 2.73
C LYS A 16 -16.13 3.06 2.10
N MET A 17 -15.29 3.99 1.66
CA MET A 17 -15.71 5.23 1.01
C MET A 17 -16.45 4.95 -0.30
N ILE A 18 -15.89 4.11 -1.17
CA ILE A 18 -16.51 3.79 -2.46
C ILE A 18 -17.81 3.00 -2.26
N ALA A 19 -17.82 2.00 -1.37
CA ALA A 19 -19.03 1.23 -1.11
C ALA A 19 -20.18 2.07 -0.53
N ALA A 20 -19.85 3.12 0.25
CA ALA A 20 -20.85 4.06 0.76
C ALA A 20 -21.36 5.00 -0.35
N ALA A 21 -20.48 5.45 -1.25
CA ALA A 21 -20.84 6.36 -2.34
C ALA A 21 -21.58 5.67 -3.50
N LEU A 22 -21.29 4.38 -3.74
CA LEU A 22 -21.83 3.59 -4.85
C LEU A 22 -22.44 2.28 -4.35
N PRO A 23 -23.71 2.30 -3.89
CA PRO A 23 -24.41 1.08 -3.50
C PRO A 23 -24.67 0.18 -4.71
N GLY A 24 -24.68 -1.13 -4.51
CA GLY A 24 -24.97 -2.11 -5.57
C GLY A 24 -23.78 -2.52 -6.45
N LEU A 25 -22.55 -2.16 -6.06
CA LEU A 25 -21.36 -2.66 -6.74
C LEU A 25 -21.32 -4.20 -6.75
N PRO A 26 -20.96 -4.83 -7.88
CA PRO A 26 -20.80 -6.27 -7.96
C PRO A 26 -19.79 -6.79 -6.93
N GLU A 27 -19.99 -8.03 -6.50
CA GLU A 27 -19.02 -8.70 -5.64
C GLU A 27 -17.62 -8.69 -6.30
N GLY A 28 -16.61 -8.32 -5.53
CA GLY A 28 -15.23 -8.26 -6.03
C GLY A 28 -14.86 -7.02 -6.84
N ALA A 29 -15.78 -6.08 -7.12
CA ALA A 29 -15.47 -4.83 -7.85
C ALA A 29 -14.33 -4.01 -7.21
N LEU A 30 -14.17 -4.12 -5.89
CA LEU A 30 -13.13 -3.42 -5.12
C LEU A 30 -11.98 -4.33 -4.67
N ARG A 31 -11.78 -5.49 -5.32
CA ARG A 31 -10.79 -6.50 -4.90
C ARG A 31 -9.39 -5.92 -4.76
N PHE A 32 -8.98 -5.03 -5.68
CA PHE A 32 -7.68 -4.37 -5.64
C PHE A 32 -7.44 -3.62 -4.30
N PHE A 33 -8.43 -2.87 -3.83
CA PHE A 33 -8.32 -2.08 -2.59
C PHE A 33 -8.48 -2.90 -1.32
N ARG A 34 -8.87 -4.18 -1.40
CA ARG A 34 -9.07 -5.03 -0.21
C ARG A 34 -7.75 -5.53 0.40
N GLY A 35 -6.62 -5.37 -0.30
CA GLY A 35 -5.34 -5.89 0.16
C GLY A 35 -5.43 -7.39 0.47
N TYR A 36 -4.96 -7.78 1.65
CA TYR A 36 -5.02 -9.16 2.15
C TYR A 36 -6.28 -9.44 2.99
N GLY A 37 -7.30 -8.59 2.91
CA GLY A 37 -8.52 -8.73 3.71
C GLY A 37 -8.25 -8.54 5.21
N ALA A 38 -8.69 -9.50 6.04
CA ALA A 38 -8.43 -9.47 7.49
C ALA A 38 -6.93 -9.49 7.81
N GLU A 39 -6.13 -10.14 6.96
CA GLU A 39 -4.68 -10.29 7.15
C GLU A 39 -3.88 -9.05 6.77
N THR A 40 -4.52 -7.97 6.30
CA THR A 40 -3.81 -6.76 5.87
C THR A 40 -2.94 -6.15 6.98
N GLY A 41 -3.47 -6.06 8.20
CA GLY A 41 -2.72 -5.58 9.36
C GLY A 41 -1.58 -6.52 9.76
N PRO A 42 -1.87 -7.82 9.99
CA PRO A 42 -0.83 -8.82 10.25
C PRO A 42 0.30 -8.84 9.21
N MET A 43 -0.02 -8.87 7.92
CA MET A 43 0.97 -8.88 6.84
C MET A 43 1.83 -7.61 6.84
N TRP A 44 1.25 -6.45 7.13
CA TRP A 44 2.02 -5.22 7.28
C TRP A 44 3.04 -5.32 8.42
N LEU A 45 2.62 -5.80 9.59
CA LEU A 45 3.53 -5.99 10.74
C LEU A 45 4.64 -7.00 10.44
N THR A 46 4.29 -8.12 9.79
CA THR A 46 5.28 -9.13 9.35
C THR A 46 6.28 -8.54 8.37
N PHE A 47 5.81 -7.76 7.39
CA PHE A 47 6.68 -7.08 6.44
C PHE A 47 7.61 -6.08 7.12
N GLN A 48 7.10 -5.25 8.04
CA GLN A 48 7.93 -4.30 8.80
C GLN A 48 9.01 -5.00 9.60
N ALA A 49 8.69 -6.11 10.28
CA ALA A 49 9.67 -6.88 11.04
C ALA A 49 10.78 -7.44 10.12
N ALA A 50 10.41 -8.03 8.98
CA ALA A 50 11.37 -8.56 8.01
C ALA A 50 12.26 -7.46 7.43
N LEU A 51 11.69 -6.30 7.10
CA LEU A 51 12.41 -5.14 6.59
C LEU A 51 13.37 -4.57 7.65
N GLY A 52 12.94 -4.53 8.92
CA GLY A 52 13.77 -4.13 10.05
C GLY A 52 15.00 -5.04 10.21
N THR A 53 14.80 -6.36 10.23
CA THR A 53 15.92 -7.32 10.27
C THR A 53 16.86 -7.18 9.07
N TRP A 54 16.34 -6.90 7.88
CA TRP A 54 17.17 -6.64 6.71
C TRP A 54 18.00 -5.37 6.88
N ALA A 55 17.40 -4.30 7.42
CA ALA A 55 18.03 -3.01 7.64
C ALA A 55 19.12 -3.07 8.71
N GLU A 56 18.90 -3.80 9.81
CA GLU A 56 19.91 -4.02 10.86
C GLU A 56 21.17 -4.70 10.33
N ARG A 57 21.02 -5.63 9.37
CA ARG A 57 22.13 -6.34 8.74
C ARG A 57 22.82 -5.54 7.64
N ARG A 58 22.26 -4.39 7.25
CA ARG A 58 22.69 -3.56 6.11
C ARG A 58 22.60 -2.08 6.51
N GLN A 59 22.41 -1.19 5.54
CA GLN A 59 22.15 0.23 5.79
C GLN A 59 20.68 0.54 5.47
N PRO A 60 20.02 1.41 6.24
CA PRO A 60 18.61 1.75 6.02
C PRO A 60 18.40 2.72 4.85
N ALA A 61 19.42 3.46 4.42
CA ALA A 61 19.30 4.51 3.40
C ALA A 61 18.64 4.02 2.09
N PRO A 62 19.01 2.86 1.50
CA PRO A 62 18.36 2.37 0.28
C PRO A 62 16.85 2.10 0.42
N ILE A 63 16.36 1.81 1.64
CA ILE A 63 14.92 1.64 1.88
C ILE A 63 14.19 2.97 1.75
N VAL A 64 14.75 4.01 2.37
CA VAL A 64 14.20 5.37 2.35
C VAL A 64 14.25 5.93 0.93
N ASP A 65 15.39 5.78 0.26
CA ASP A 65 15.57 6.25 -1.12
C ASP A 65 14.57 5.58 -2.07
N ALA A 66 14.41 4.25 -1.96
CA ALA A 66 13.43 3.53 -2.77
C ALA A 66 11.97 3.93 -2.47
N ALA A 67 11.66 4.26 -1.20
CA ALA A 67 10.33 4.75 -0.82
C ALA A 67 10.06 6.13 -1.43
N ASN A 68 11.00 7.08 -1.31
CA ASN A 68 10.90 8.41 -1.90
C ASN A 68 10.73 8.33 -3.42
N LEU A 69 11.60 7.56 -4.10
CA LEU A 69 11.51 7.37 -5.54
C LEU A 69 10.16 6.79 -5.97
N THR A 70 9.59 5.88 -5.18
CA THR A 70 8.26 5.31 -5.49
C THR A 70 7.18 6.39 -5.44
N PHE A 71 7.19 7.26 -4.44
CA PHE A 71 6.23 8.36 -4.33
C PHE A 71 6.41 9.39 -5.46
N GLU A 72 7.65 9.80 -5.74
CA GLU A 72 7.96 10.72 -6.85
C GLU A 72 7.49 10.16 -8.20
N THR A 73 7.70 8.85 -8.42
CA THR A 73 7.25 8.17 -9.64
C THR A 73 5.72 8.17 -9.75
N PHE A 74 5.01 7.90 -8.64
CA PHE A 74 3.54 7.96 -8.65
C PHE A 74 3.01 9.37 -8.87
N ASP A 75 3.62 10.39 -8.24
CA ASP A 75 3.22 11.77 -8.43
C ASP A 75 3.41 12.20 -9.90
N ALA A 76 4.59 11.94 -10.48
CA ALA A 76 4.87 12.22 -11.88
C ALA A 76 3.87 11.51 -12.82
N TRP A 77 3.53 10.25 -12.53
CA TRP A 77 2.53 9.52 -13.30
C TRP A 77 1.13 10.14 -13.20
N ILE A 78 0.70 10.55 -12.00
CA ILE A 78 -0.59 11.24 -11.81
C ILE A 78 -0.61 12.53 -12.61
N GLN A 79 0.41 13.38 -12.50
CA GLN A 79 0.47 14.65 -13.22
C GLN A 79 0.44 14.49 -14.75
N GLN A 80 0.98 13.37 -15.28
CA GLN A 80 0.94 13.07 -16.71
C GLN A 80 -0.42 12.56 -17.21
N ASN A 81 -1.27 12.05 -16.31
CA ASN A 81 -2.53 11.38 -16.65
C ASN A 81 -3.76 12.07 -16.02
N GLN A 82 -3.61 13.33 -15.59
CA GLN A 82 -4.71 14.24 -15.24
C GLN A 82 -5.25 14.93 -16.49
#